data_AF-A0A256IMQ3-F1
#
_entry.id   AF-A0A256IMQ3-F1
#
_cell.length_a   1.000
_cell.length_b   1.000
_cell.length_c   1.000
_cell.angle_alpha   90.00
_cell.angle_beta   90.00
_cell.angle_gamma   90.00
#
_symmetry.space_group_name_H-M   'P 1'
#
loop_
_entity.id
_entity.type
_entity.pdbx_description
1 polymer ?
#
loop_
_entity_poly.entity_id
_entity_poly.type
_entity_poly.pdbx_seq_one_letter_code
_entity_poly.pdbx_strand_id
1 'polypeptide(L)' 'MQEFTLRADDTGTIELVCERNDEEAPAPRVRSFAGDDEFGLLVDDLTPGEQVLLFVTDTASEKLR' A
#
# COMPACT_ATOMS: atom_id res chain seq x y z
N MET A 1 9.72 8.80 11.06
CA MET A 1 8.87 7.68 10.61
C MET A 1 7.56 7.81 11.37
N GLN A 2 6.43 7.81 10.67
CA GLN A 2 5.12 7.79 11.31
C GLN A 2 4.57 6.37 11.16
N GLU A 3 4.16 5.77 12.26
CA GLU A 3 3.60 4.42 12.29
C GLU A 3 2.07 4.52 12.29
N PHE A 4 1.43 3.62 11.56
CA PHE A 4 -0.02 3.43 11.55
C PHE A 4 -0.32 1.94 11.57
N THR A 5 -1.30 1.54 12.38
CA THR A 5 -1.71 0.14 12.50
C THR A 5 -2.88 -0.11 11.57
N LEU A 6 -2.78 -1.13 10.73
CA LEU A 6 -3.85 -1.60 9.85
C LEU A 6 -4.41 -2.92 10.36
N ARG A 7 -5.69 -3.15 10.11
CA ARG A 7 -6.35 -4.43 10.34
C ARG A 7 -6.70 -5.03 9.00
N ALA A 8 -6.49 -6.33 8.87
CA ALA A 8 -7.03 -7.07 7.75
C ALA A 8 -8.56 -6.99 7.76
N ASP A 9 -9.15 -6.99 6.58
CA ASP A 9 -10.58 -7.08 6.38
C ASP A 9 -11.14 -8.45 6.84
N ASP A 10 -12.45 -8.61 6.70
CA ASP A 10 -13.17 -9.82 7.10
C ASP A 10 -12.74 -11.08 6.31
N THR A 11 -12.02 -10.91 5.20
CA THR A 11 -11.43 -12.02 4.42
C THR A 11 -9.99 -12.36 4.84
N GLY A 12 -9.41 -11.57 5.75
CA GLY A 12 -8.00 -11.68 6.12
C GLY A 12 -7.05 -10.98 5.16
N THR A 13 -7.54 -9.99 4.40
CA THR A 13 -6.77 -9.26 3.38
C THR A 13 -6.51 -7.82 3.81
N ILE A 14 -5.32 -7.29 3.50
CA ILE A 14 -5.05 -5.83 3.55
C ILE A 14 -4.94 -5.35 2.11
N GLU A 15 -5.82 -4.45 1.71
CA GLU A 15 -5.75 -3.79 0.40
C GLU A 15 -4.98 -2.47 0.53
N LEU A 16 -3.93 -2.33 -0.28
CA LEU A 16 -3.15 -1.10 -0.41
C LEU A 16 -3.30 -0.60 -1.85
N VAL A 17 -3.89 0.58 -2.02
CA VAL A 17 -4.07 1.19 -3.33
C VAL A 17 -3.15 2.40 -3.43
N CYS A 18 -2.29 2.41 -4.44
CA CYS A 18 -1.41 3.53 -4.73
C CYS A 18 -1.83 4.17 -6.05
N GLU A 19 -1.95 5.49 -6.06
CA GLU A 19 -2.17 6.27 -7.28
C GLU A 19 -0.92 7.08 -7.61
N ARG A 20 -0.59 7.09 -8.90
CA ARG A 20 0.51 7.89 -9.46
C ARG A 20 -0.07 9.12 -10.12
N ASN A 21 0.66 10.23 -10.04
CA ASN A 21 0.26 11.46 -10.70
C ASN A 21 0.57 11.49 -12.21
N ASP A 22 1.40 10.56 -12.70
CA ASP A 22 1.76 10.43 -14.12
C ASP A 22 0.98 9.28 -14.77
N GLU A 23 -0.02 9.63 -15.57
CA GLU A 23 -0.90 8.69 -16.27
C GLU A 23 -0.19 7.93 -17.41
N GLU A 24 0.92 8.45 -17.94
CA GLU A 24 1.65 7.83 -19.05
C GLU A 24 2.77 6.89 -18.57
N ALA A 25 3.09 6.91 -17.28
CA ALA A 25 4.16 6.11 -16.74
C ALA A 25 3.81 4.60 -16.75
N PRO A 26 4.79 3.72 -17.03
CA PRO A 26 4.55 2.29 -17.14
C PRO A 26 4.10 1.70 -15.80
N ALA A 27 3.28 0.64 -15.83
CA ALA A 27 2.80 0.00 -14.61
C ALA A 27 3.97 -0.39 -13.68
N PRO A 28 3.91 -0.04 -12.39
CA PRO A 28 4.99 -0.37 -11.46
C PRO A 28 5.01 -1.86 -11.16
N ARG A 29 6.16 -2.37 -10.73
CA ARG A 29 6.30 -3.77 -10.33
C ARG A 29 6.19 -3.90 -8.81
N VAL A 30 5.23 -4.69 -8.34
CA VAL A 30 5.07 -4.99 -6.91
C VAL A 30 5.69 -6.34 -6.57
N ARG A 31 6.54 -6.39 -5.55
CA ARG A 31 7.14 -7.63 -5.01
C ARG A 31 6.91 -7.73 -3.51
N SER A 32 6.68 -8.94 -3.01
CA SER A 32 6.58 -9.21 -1.58
C SER A 32 7.90 -9.74 -1.01
N PHE A 33 8.10 -9.53 0.29
CA PHE A 33 9.15 -10.17 1.07
C PHE A 33 8.61 -10.55 2.45
N ALA A 34 9.25 -11.53 3.07
CA ALA A 34 9.00 -11.94 4.46
C ALA A 34 10.33 -12.40 5.09
N GLY A 35 10.56 -12.03 6.33
CA GLY A 35 11.76 -12.38 7.11
C GLY A 35 11.72 -11.77 8.50
N ASP A 36 12.34 -12.40 9.49
CA ASP A 36 12.48 -11.90 10.87
C ASP A 36 11.16 -11.39 11.49
N ASP A 37 10.08 -12.17 11.35
CA ASP A 37 8.71 -11.85 11.80
C ASP A 37 8.06 -10.62 11.14
N GLU A 38 8.70 -10.07 10.13
CA GLU A 38 8.20 -8.96 9.32
C GLU A 38 7.87 -9.41 7.90
N PHE A 39 6.94 -8.70 7.27
CA PHE A 39 6.63 -8.85 5.86
C PHE A 39 6.31 -7.48 5.26
N GLY A 40 6.50 -7.35 3.95
CA GLY A 40 6.24 -6.10 3.27
C GLY A 40 6.14 -6.23 1.76
N LEU A 41 5.84 -5.09 1.14
CA LEU A 41 5.76 -4.91 -0.30
C LEU A 41 6.79 -3.88 -0.75
N LEU A 42 7.44 -4.15 -1.87
CA LEU A 42 8.31 -3.22 -2.58
C LEU A 42 7.64 -2.86 -3.91
N VAL A 43 7.64 -1.58 -4.25
CA VAL A 43 7.17 -1.05 -5.53
C VAL A 43 8.39 -0.56 -6.29
N ASP A 44 8.76 -1.29 -7.34
CA ASP A 44 9.88 -0.96 -8.23
C ASP A 44 9.39 -0.13 -9.44
N ASP A 45 10.35 0.32 -10.26
CA ASP A 45 10.13 1.08 -11.50
C ASP A 45 9.47 2.47 -11.30
N LEU A 46 9.66 3.06 -10.12
CA LEU A 46 9.34 4.45 -9.83
C LEU A 46 10.52 5.37 -10.16
N THR A 47 10.21 6.59 -10.60
CA THR A 47 11.25 7.62 -10.81
C THR A 47 11.80 8.07 -9.44
N PRO A 48 13.11 8.35 -9.30
CA PRO A 48 13.64 8.89 -8.05
C PRO A 48 12.93 10.19 -7.63
N GLY A 49 12.29 10.18 -6.46
CA GLY A 49 11.52 11.31 -5.94
C GLY A 49 10.08 11.39 -6.43
N GLU A 50 9.59 10.39 -7.17
CA GLU A 50 8.20 10.31 -7.60
C GLU A 50 7.25 10.29 -6.40
N GLN A 51 6.23 11.15 -6.44
CA GLN A 51 5.20 11.22 -5.41
C GLN A 51 4.04 10.30 -5.78
N VAL A 52 3.68 9.41 -4.85
CA VAL A 52 2.53 8.51 -4.96
C VAL A 52 1.60 8.73 -3.77
N LEU A 53 0.29 8.65 -4.00
CA LEU A 53 -0.71 8.71 -2.94
C LEU A 53 -1.07 7.29 -2.52
N LEU A 54 -0.89 6.98 -1.23
CA LEU A 54 -1.33 5.71 -0.64
C LEU A 54 -2.73 5.90 -0.05
N PHE A 55 -3.69 5.14 -0.55
CA PHE A 55 -5.01 4.99 0.03
C PHE A 55 -5.04 3.77 0.94
N VAL A 56 -5.46 4.00 2.17
CA VAL A 56 -5.59 2.99 3.20
C VAL A 56 -7.06 2.91 3.58
N THR A 57 -7.69 1.78 3.28
CA THR A 57 -9.06 1.50 3.73
C THR A 57 -8.98 0.67 5.01
N ASP A 58 -9.26 1.31 6.15
CA ASP A 58 -9.45 0.59 7.42
C ASP A 58 -10.93 0.22 7.56
N THR A 59 -11.25 -1.06 7.41
CA THR A 59 -12.62 -1.59 7.54
C THR A 59 -13.17 -1.44 8.96
N ALA A 60 -12.33 -1.17 9.97
CA ALA A 60 -12.81 -0.79 11.31
C ALA A 60 -13.53 0.57 11.31
N SER A 61 -13.22 1.45 10.34
CA SER A 61 -13.80 2.79 10.21
C SER A 61 -15.11 2.83 9.39
N GLU A 62 -15.50 1.74 8.72
CA GLU A 62 -16.76 1.69 7.96
C GLU A 62 -18.03 1.55 8.82
N LYS A 63 -17.92 1.36 10.14
CA LYS A 63 -19.07 1.32 11.06
C LYS A 63 -19.59 2.70 11.52
N LEU A 64 -19.03 3.79 11.00
CA LEU A 64 -19.40 5.17 11.35
C LEU A 64 -19.74 5.99 10.10
N ARG A 65 -20.68 5.50 9.27
CA ARG A 65 -21.42 6.33 8.31
C ARG A 65 -22.89 5.94 8.28
#